data_AF-A0A3S7V011-F1
#
_entry.id   AF-A0A3S7V011-F1
#
_cell.length_a   1.000
_cell.length_b   1.000
_cell.length_c   1.000
_cell.angle_alpha   90.00
_cell.angle_beta   90.00
_cell.angle_gamma   90.00
#
_symmetry.space_group_name_H-M   'P 1'
#
loop_
_entity.id
_entity.type
_entity.pdbx_description
1 polymer ?
#
loop_
_entity_poly.entity_id
_entity_poly.type
_entity_poly.pdbx_seq_one_letter_code
_entity_poly.pdbx_strand_id
1 'polypeptide(L)'
;MRWLHIAKFVLLCSSLAACINPVLGGSQDNDAGGDGGAGGSGAGAQGGTGGDCDAGSGGDPGSGGAPDSNDADRDGDGHDNDTDNCPEDPNHVQSDVDGDGLGDVCDADIDGDLLPNHDDNCVYAPNPMQPDVDGDGLGDACDLDADGDGVLLSSDNCPLVANADQADANQDGTGDACDADIDGDAVSNEEDNCPHTANVDQIDTDGDGSGDACDVDLDDDDVPNAIDNCVAVGNPDQADLDADLHGDACDDDDDGDGIADGSDTCEQVPNASQIDADGDGDGDACDTDLDGDEVPNVADNCPAAANADQADFDGDALGDACDDDDDGDGVADLEDNCPFDVNPDQLDADGNMIGDACDLGIDERGGACLAVGVVDPDYDNSWPTPGTAPSPETIDTVTFSPAYTERSSGTSMPIVSLYADYHLSDGSAWDGGAGSTSMGRMSLGWITVEGSTIRYHMVPDSFLIIEKTDYDSGDHSAHFRFETLAPLVIVAERGSTVGTLETEALLMMDRPANYRDSRFNYLSAPLCSAVPLMVTYELRGTTFQETTFSGSFEFFSVATFDLTGHRP
;
A
#
# COMPACT_ATOMS: atom_id res chain seq x y z
N MET A 1 -4.47 -46.78 14.73
CA MET A 1 -4.80 -48.15 14.26
C MET A 1 -4.60 -48.20 12.76
N ARG A 2 -3.83 -49.18 12.25
CA ARG A 2 -3.87 -49.76 10.87
C ARG A 2 -3.46 -48.84 9.70
N TRP A 3 -2.54 -49.14 8.77
CA TRP A 3 -1.57 -50.23 8.53
C TRP A 3 -0.48 -49.71 7.57
N LEU A 4 0.73 -50.24 7.75
CA LEU A 4 1.97 -50.21 6.95
C LEU A 4 1.76 -50.56 5.46
N HIS A 5 2.59 -50.04 4.53
CA HIS A 5 3.33 -50.83 3.51
C HIS A 5 4.46 -50.05 2.82
N ILE A 6 5.66 -50.67 2.81
CA ILE A 6 6.86 -50.35 2.03
C ILE A 6 6.99 -51.42 0.93
N ALA A 7 7.31 -51.04 -0.32
CA ALA A 7 8.39 -51.61 -1.16
C ALA A 7 8.15 -51.54 -2.70
N LYS A 8 9.10 -50.86 -3.37
CA LYS A 8 9.90 -51.24 -4.56
C LYS A 8 9.28 -51.56 -5.95
N PHE A 9 9.80 -50.78 -6.91
CA PHE A 9 10.23 -51.09 -8.30
C PHE A 9 9.18 -51.43 -9.38
N VAL A 10 9.23 -50.72 -10.52
CA VAL A 10 9.70 -51.23 -11.84
C VAL A 10 9.71 -50.09 -12.88
N LEU A 11 10.87 -49.93 -13.54
CA LEU A 11 11.11 -49.16 -14.77
C LEU A 11 10.37 -49.79 -15.96
N LEU A 12 9.83 -48.96 -16.87
CA LEU A 12 9.48 -49.35 -18.25
C LEU A 12 9.86 -48.20 -19.20
N CYS A 13 11.12 -48.18 -19.64
CA CYS A 13 11.48 -47.63 -20.94
C CYS A 13 11.90 -48.81 -21.81
N SER A 14 11.08 -49.12 -22.82
CA SER A 14 11.27 -50.28 -23.69
C SER A 14 12.03 -49.85 -24.93
N SER A 15 13.26 -50.38 -25.07
CA SER A 15 13.85 -51.03 -26.26
C SER A 15 13.66 -50.33 -27.62
N LEU A 16 14.72 -50.00 -28.36
CA LEU A 16 15.70 -50.91 -28.99
C LEU A 16 17.10 -50.25 -28.96
N ALA A 17 18.17 -50.78 -28.35
CA ALA A 17 18.97 -51.97 -28.69
C ALA A 17 19.25 -52.10 -30.20
N ALA A 18 20.49 -52.05 -30.71
CA ALA A 18 21.66 -52.73 -30.18
C ALA A 18 22.97 -52.32 -30.87
N CYS A 19 24.03 -52.24 -30.04
CA CYS A 19 25.41 -52.75 -30.24
C CYS A 19 26.25 -52.13 -31.39
N ILE A 20 27.49 -51.67 -31.15
CA ILE A 20 28.64 -52.42 -30.61
C ILE A 20 29.61 -51.50 -29.84
N ASN A 21 30.22 -52.09 -28.80
CA ASN A 21 31.11 -51.52 -27.78
C ASN A 21 32.51 -51.06 -28.28
N PRO A 22 33.23 -50.27 -27.45
CA PRO A 22 34.47 -49.55 -27.77
C PRO A 22 35.73 -50.33 -27.35
N VAL A 23 36.90 -49.83 -27.78
CA VAL A 23 38.18 -50.13 -27.16
C VAL A 23 38.84 -48.81 -26.78
N LEU A 24 38.83 -48.51 -25.48
CA LEU A 24 39.72 -47.55 -24.84
C LEU A 24 41.04 -48.25 -24.49
N GLY A 25 42.14 -47.59 -24.81
CA GLY A 25 43.47 -47.93 -24.34
C GLY A 25 44.34 -46.68 -24.38
N GLY A 26 44.39 -45.94 -23.27
CA GLY A 26 45.34 -44.85 -23.09
C GLY A 26 46.67 -45.36 -22.51
N SER A 27 47.78 -44.73 -22.90
CA SER A 27 48.95 -44.48 -22.04
C SER A 27 49.99 -43.60 -22.79
N GLN A 28 50.08 -42.35 -22.31
CA GLN A 28 51.26 -41.52 -22.00
C GLN A 28 52.52 -41.46 -22.91
N ASP A 29 52.83 -40.21 -23.27
CA ASP A 29 54.09 -39.46 -23.08
C ASP A 29 55.44 -40.03 -23.55
N ASN A 30 56.03 -39.43 -24.60
CA ASN A 30 57.16 -38.48 -24.50
C ASN A 30 58.00 -38.37 -25.80
N ASP A 31 58.30 -37.11 -26.13
CA ASP A 31 59.55 -36.54 -26.66
C ASP A 31 60.09 -36.82 -28.08
N ALA A 32 60.42 -35.67 -28.70
CA ALA A 32 61.58 -35.34 -29.52
C ALA A 32 61.56 -35.68 -31.04
N GLY A 33 61.27 -34.63 -31.83
CA GLY A 33 62.22 -33.94 -32.71
C GLY A 33 62.89 -34.71 -33.86
N GLY A 34 62.86 -34.12 -35.07
CA GLY A 34 63.85 -34.45 -36.10
C GLY A 34 63.40 -34.25 -37.54
N ASP A 35 63.77 -33.10 -38.08
CA ASP A 35 63.82 -32.71 -39.50
C ASP A 35 64.62 -33.70 -40.39
N GLY A 36 64.33 -33.75 -41.69
CA GLY A 36 65.26 -34.27 -42.71
C GLY A 36 64.74 -35.25 -43.78
N GLY A 37 64.31 -34.70 -44.92
CA GLY A 37 64.92 -34.92 -46.25
C GLY A 37 65.08 -36.33 -46.87
N ALA A 38 64.39 -36.48 -48.01
CA ALA A 38 64.85 -37.06 -49.29
C ALA A 38 65.32 -38.53 -49.39
N GLY A 39 64.82 -39.22 -50.43
CA GLY A 39 65.52 -40.36 -51.03
C GLY A 39 64.63 -41.34 -51.77
N GLY A 40 64.54 -41.18 -53.10
CA GLY A 40 63.87 -42.12 -53.98
C GLY A 40 64.57 -43.49 -54.11
N SER A 41 63.79 -44.47 -54.52
CA SER A 41 64.18 -45.71 -55.23
C SER A 41 62.86 -46.40 -55.62
N GLY A 42 62.60 -46.82 -56.85
CA GLY A 42 63.50 -47.29 -57.89
C GLY A 42 63.52 -48.82 -57.92
N ALA A 43 62.41 -49.44 -58.33
CA ALA A 43 62.32 -50.84 -58.80
C ALA A 43 61.05 -50.95 -59.69
N GLY A 44 61.06 -51.36 -60.95
CA GLY A 44 62.04 -52.17 -61.67
C GLY A 44 61.65 -53.64 -61.63
N ALA A 45 60.59 -54.04 -62.36
CA ALA A 45 60.34 -55.45 -62.71
C ALA A 45 59.68 -55.56 -64.08
N GLN A 46 60.34 -56.34 -64.95
CA GLN A 46 60.02 -56.62 -66.34
C GLN A 46 59.02 -57.78 -66.49
N GLY A 47 58.24 -57.77 -67.58
CA GLY A 47 58.33 -58.86 -68.57
C GLY A 47 57.14 -59.81 -68.78
N GLY A 48 56.61 -59.78 -70.01
CA GLY A 48 55.90 -60.87 -70.72
C GLY A 48 54.39 -60.93 -70.44
N THR A 49 53.47 -61.10 -71.38
CA THR A 49 53.42 -61.64 -72.77
C THR A 49 52.14 -61.08 -73.40
N GLY A 50 52.02 -60.63 -74.66
CA GLY A 50 52.17 -61.41 -75.90
C GLY A 50 50.80 -61.92 -76.41
N GLY A 51 50.31 -61.34 -77.52
CA GLY A 51 49.21 -61.83 -78.38
C GLY A 51 47.84 -61.20 -78.06
N ASP A 52 47.00 -60.78 -78.99
CA ASP A 52 47.02 -60.78 -80.46
C ASP A 52 45.99 -59.72 -80.89
N CYS A 53 46.35 -58.82 -81.79
CA CYS A 53 45.43 -57.92 -82.48
C CYS A 53 44.90 -58.62 -83.72
N ASP A 54 43.59 -58.88 -83.75
CA ASP A 54 42.90 -59.48 -84.90
C ASP A 54 42.71 -58.43 -86.00
N ALA A 55 43.38 -58.67 -87.12
CA ALA A 55 43.40 -57.83 -88.29
C ALA A 55 42.15 -58.07 -89.15
N GLY A 56 41.14 -57.21 -88.98
CA GLY A 56 40.03 -57.05 -89.92
C GLY A 56 40.42 -56.08 -91.04
N SER A 57 40.52 -56.58 -92.27
CA SER A 57 40.94 -55.84 -93.45
C SER A 57 39.87 -54.85 -93.94
N GLY A 58 40.27 -53.61 -94.22
CA GLY A 58 39.45 -52.62 -94.95
C GLY A 58 40.19 -51.29 -94.99
N GLY A 59 40.76 -50.96 -96.15
CA GLY A 59 41.78 -49.93 -96.27
C GLY A 59 41.28 -48.49 -96.24
N ASP A 60 42.17 -47.62 -95.79
CA ASP A 60 42.43 -46.32 -96.41
C ASP A 60 43.90 -45.94 -96.15
N PRO A 61 44.77 -45.79 -97.17
CA PRO A 61 46.05 -45.14 -97.01
C PRO A 61 45.91 -43.65 -97.37
N GLY A 62 45.14 -42.92 -96.56
CA GLY A 62 45.20 -41.47 -96.47
C GLY A 62 46.42 -41.10 -95.62
N SER A 63 47.35 -40.36 -96.22
CA SER A 63 48.62 -40.00 -95.63
C SER A 63 48.47 -39.15 -94.37
N GLY A 64 49.10 -39.59 -93.28
CA GLY A 64 49.66 -38.69 -92.26
C GLY A 64 50.81 -37.87 -92.86
N GLY A 65 50.48 -37.01 -93.81
CA GLY A 65 51.32 -35.91 -94.24
C GLY A 65 51.20 -34.80 -93.21
N ALA A 66 52.32 -34.15 -92.90
CA ALA A 66 52.30 -32.95 -92.07
C ALA A 66 51.34 -31.91 -92.69
N PRO A 67 50.62 -31.14 -91.86
CA PRO A 67 49.59 -30.21 -92.32
C PRO A 67 50.12 -29.27 -93.43
N ASP A 68 49.47 -29.30 -94.59
CA ASP A 68 49.66 -28.41 -95.74
C ASP A 68 48.36 -27.61 -95.91
N SER A 69 48.48 -26.34 -96.31
CA SER A 69 47.40 -25.43 -96.71
C SER A 69 46.29 -25.97 -97.66
N ASN A 70 46.42 -27.17 -98.23
CA ASN A 70 45.41 -27.81 -99.08
C ASN A 70 44.77 -29.06 -98.44
N ASP A 71 45.02 -29.35 -97.16
CA ASP A 71 44.32 -30.40 -96.44
C ASP A 71 42.87 -29.96 -96.13
N ALA A 72 41.92 -30.90 -96.23
CA ALA A 72 40.50 -30.64 -95.96
C ALA A 72 40.21 -30.56 -94.45
N ASP A 73 41.03 -31.23 -93.66
CA ASP A 73 41.06 -31.25 -92.20
C ASP A 73 42.51 -30.90 -91.83
N ARG A 74 42.76 -29.61 -91.59
CA ARG A 74 44.14 -29.09 -91.54
C ARG A 74 44.85 -29.49 -90.27
N ASP A 75 44.14 -29.65 -89.18
CA ASP A 75 44.71 -29.92 -87.88
C ASP A 75 44.59 -31.41 -87.49
N GLY A 76 43.80 -32.18 -88.25
CA GLY A 76 43.70 -33.63 -88.19
C GLY A 76 42.74 -34.12 -87.13
N ASP A 77 41.74 -33.31 -86.80
CA ASP A 77 40.79 -33.55 -85.72
C ASP A 77 39.47 -34.20 -86.18
N GLY A 78 39.37 -34.54 -87.46
CA GLY A 78 38.22 -35.23 -88.02
C GLY A 78 37.03 -34.34 -88.38
N HIS A 79 37.16 -33.02 -88.32
CA HIS A 79 36.22 -32.06 -88.91
C HIS A 79 36.82 -31.36 -90.13
N ASP A 80 36.00 -31.10 -91.15
CA ASP A 80 36.46 -30.36 -92.33
C ASP A 80 36.58 -28.86 -92.00
N ASN A 81 37.62 -28.18 -92.50
CA ASN A 81 37.94 -26.76 -92.23
C ASN A 81 36.77 -25.76 -92.42
N ASP A 82 35.78 -26.07 -93.27
CA ASP A 82 34.63 -25.19 -93.53
C ASP A 82 33.51 -25.32 -92.47
N THR A 83 33.57 -26.37 -91.65
CA THR A 83 32.63 -26.68 -90.55
C THR A 83 33.30 -26.72 -89.19
N ASP A 84 34.62 -26.75 -89.18
CA ASP A 84 35.45 -26.69 -88.00
C ASP A 84 35.41 -25.28 -87.38
N ASN A 85 35.15 -25.19 -86.07
CA ASN A 85 35.12 -23.94 -85.33
C ASN A 85 36.51 -23.54 -84.82
N CYS A 86 37.52 -24.41 -84.96
CA CYS A 86 38.94 -24.10 -84.78
C CYS A 86 39.84 -24.71 -85.88
N PRO A 87 39.77 -24.24 -87.15
CA PRO A 87 40.43 -24.85 -88.33
C PRO A 87 41.96 -25.02 -88.33
N GLU A 88 42.65 -24.64 -87.27
CA GLU A 88 44.11 -24.80 -87.12
C GLU A 88 44.50 -25.52 -85.81
N ASP A 89 43.57 -25.72 -84.88
CA ASP A 89 43.81 -26.17 -83.52
C ASP A 89 42.89 -27.37 -83.17
N PRO A 90 43.43 -28.61 -83.13
CA PRO A 90 42.60 -29.83 -83.11
C PRO A 90 41.61 -29.88 -81.94
N ASN A 91 40.31 -29.94 -82.22
CA ASN A 91 39.28 -29.87 -81.20
C ASN A 91 38.04 -30.78 -81.38
N HIS A 92 38.15 -31.95 -82.03
CA HIS A 92 37.27 -33.15 -82.07
C HIS A 92 35.81 -33.07 -81.55
N VAL A 93 35.59 -32.53 -80.35
CA VAL A 93 34.27 -32.33 -79.71
C VAL A 93 33.54 -31.08 -80.24
N GLN A 94 34.23 -30.14 -80.89
CA GLN A 94 33.70 -28.84 -81.36
C GLN A 94 32.92 -28.09 -80.28
N SER A 95 33.43 -28.04 -79.04
CA SER A 95 32.83 -27.22 -78.00
C SER A 95 32.91 -25.74 -78.39
N ASP A 96 31.86 -25.00 -78.06
CA ASP A 96 31.62 -23.58 -78.35
C ASP A 96 30.63 -23.11 -77.27
N VAL A 97 31.15 -22.65 -76.13
CA VAL A 97 30.36 -22.34 -74.93
C VAL A 97 29.47 -21.11 -75.13
N ASP A 98 29.98 -20.05 -75.75
CA ASP A 98 29.24 -18.80 -75.93
C ASP A 98 28.43 -18.74 -77.24
N GLY A 99 28.70 -19.65 -78.19
CA GLY A 99 27.99 -19.78 -79.45
C GLY A 99 28.35 -18.70 -80.46
N ASP A 100 29.50 -18.05 -80.35
CA ASP A 100 29.95 -17.00 -81.28
C ASP A 100 30.49 -17.57 -82.61
N GLY A 101 30.73 -18.88 -82.65
CA GLY A 101 31.22 -19.63 -83.80
C GLY A 101 32.74 -19.84 -83.82
N LEU A 102 33.47 -19.39 -82.81
CA LEU A 102 34.82 -19.82 -82.46
C LEU A 102 34.72 -20.98 -81.47
N GLY A 103 35.55 -22.02 -81.62
CA GLY A 103 35.55 -23.12 -80.66
C GLY A 103 36.36 -22.79 -79.40
N ASP A 104 36.03 -23.41 -78.27
CA ASP A 104 36.67 -23.16 -76.96
C ASP A 104 38.21 -23.23 -77.01
N VAL A 105 38.77 -24.04 -77.92
CA VAL A 105 40.22 -24.26 -78.06
C VAL A 105 40.93 -23.06 -78.67
N CYS A 106 40.27 -22.32 -79.55
CA CYS A 106 40.82 -21.18 -80.28
C CYS A 106 40.15 -19.84 -79.90
N ASP A 107 39.22 -19.86 -78.95
CA ASP A 107 38.61 -18.68 -78.38
C ASP A 107 39.46 -18.05 -77.27
N ALA A 108 39.55 -16.72 -77.27
CA ALA A 108 40.25 -15.94 -76.25
C ALA A 108 39.36 -15.55 -75.08
N ASP A 109 38.04 -15.70 -75.22
CA ASP A 109 36.97 -15.37 -74.26
C ASP A 109 35.88 -16.44 -74.41
N ILE A 110 36.16 -17.64 -73.88
CA ILE A 110 35.42 -18.89 -74.16
C ILE A 110 33.92 -18.77 -73.83
N ASP A 111 33.56 -17.97 -72.84
CA ASP A 111 32.18 -17.84 -72.38
C ASP A 111 31.52 -16.50 -72.76
N GLY A 112 32.26 -15.60 -73.41
CA GLY A 112 31.76 -14.37 -74.00
C GLY A 112 31.37 -13.31 -72.97
N ASP A 113 31.95 -13.35 -71.78
CA ASP A 113 31.64 -12.44 -70.67
C ASP A 113 32.42 -11.11 -70.71
N LEU A 114 33.29 -10.96 -71.72
CA LEU A 114 34.18 -9.83 -71.98
C LEU A 114 35.47 -9.80 -71.14
N LEU A 115 35.78 -10.87 -70.40
CA LEU A 115 37.08 -11.09 -69.79
C LEU A 115 37.88 -12.17 -70.55
N PRO A 116 39.15 -11.91 -70.90
CA PRO A 116 39.98 -12.94 -71.51
C PRO A 116 40.24 -14.12 -70.55
N ASN A 117 40.28 -15.35 -71.07
CA ASN A 117 40.44 -16.62 -70.30
C ASN A 117 41.54 -16.66 -69.21
N HIS A 118 42.56 -15.80 -69.30
CA HIS A 118 43.68 -15.79 -68.33
C HIS A 118 43.47 -14.84 -67.14
N ASP A 119 42.53 -13.90 -67.28
CA ASP A 119 42.09 -12.97 -66.24
C ASP A 119 40.73 -13.39 -65.66
N ASP A 120 40.17 -14.50 -66.16
CA ASP A 120 38.85 -15.03 -65.82
C ASP A 120 38.97 -16.23 -64.85
N ASN A 121 38.38 -16.08 -63.67
CA ASN A 121 38.32 -17.11 -62.63
C ASN A 121 37.23 -18.17 -62.88
N CYS A 122 36.41 -18.01 -63.93
CA CYS A 122 35.42 -18.97 -64.40
C CYS A 122 35.35 -19.09 -65.92
N VAL A 123 36.47 -19.49 -66.54
CA VAL A 123 36.72 -19.68 -67.99
C VAL A 123 35.59 -20.29 -68.86
N TYR A 124 34.61 -21.00 -68.27
CA TYR A 124 33.52 -21.65 -68.99
C TYR A 124 32.12 -21.20 -68.52
N ALA A 125 32.01 -20.16 -67.69
CA ALA A 125 30.78 -19.74 -67.04
C ALA A 125 30.75 -18.20 -66.83
N PRO A 126 29.92 -17.46 -67.60
CA PRO A 126 30.03 -16.00 -67.66
C PRO A 126 29.85 -15.32 -66.31
N ASN A 127 30.87 -14.59 -65.85
CA ASN A 127 30.85 -13.86 -64.60
C ASN A 127 31.67 -12.55 -64.67
N PRO A 128 31.20 -11.51 -65.39
CA PRO A 128 31.99 -10.31 -65.68
C PRO A 128 32.44 -9.49 -64.46
N MET A 129 31.83 -9.74 -63.30
CA MET A 129 32.16 -9.09 -62.03
C MET A 129 33.21 -9.85 -61.20
N GLN A 130 33.54 -11.09 -61.60
CA GLN A 130 34.56 -11.95 -60.99
C GLN A 130 34.46 -12.00 -59.45
N PRO A 131 33.28 -12.25 -58.87
CA PRO A 131 33.20 -12.49 -57.44
C PRO A 131 33.88 -13.84 -57.11
N ASP A 132 34.52 -13.87 -55.95
CA ASP A 132 35.35 -14.97 -55.42
C ASP A 132 35.34 -14.75 -53.90
N VAL A 133 34.31 -15.29 -53.24
CA VAL A 133 34.01 -15.00 -51.83
C VAL A 133 35.08 -15.58 -50.90
N ASP A 134 35.54 -16.80 -51.15
CA ASP A 134 36.52 -17.48 -50.29
C ASP A 134 37.99 -17.22 -50.69
N GLY A 135 38.21 -16.68 -51.90
CA GLY A 135 39.52 -16.29 -52.39
C GLY A 135 40.39 -17.47 -52.84
N ASP A 136 39.80 -18.62 -53.19
CA ASP A 136 40.54 -19.80 -53.61
C ASP A 136 41.05 -19.73 -55.06
N GLY A 137 40.53 -18.76 -55.83
CA GLY A 137 40.87 -18.48 -57.22
C GLY A 137 39.93 -19.08 -58.26
N LEU A 138 38.87 -19.78 -57.84
CA LEU A 138 37.68 -20.08 -58.62
C LEU A 138 36.62 -19.00 -58.32
N GLY A 139 35.90 -18.53 -59.34
CA GLY A 139 34.82 -17.58 -59.10
C GLY A 139 33.54 -18.26 -58.60
N ASP A 140 32.69 -17.52 -57.89
CA ASP A 140 31.42 -18.04 -57.34
C ASP A 140 30.52 -18.72 -58.40
N ALA A 141 30.65 -18.33 -59.67
CA ALA A 141 29.86 -18.87 -60.78
C ALA A 141 30.25 -20.30 -61.18
N CYS A 142 31.46 -20.75 -60.84
CA CYS A 142 32.01 -22.05 -61.20
C CYS A 142 32.62 -22.81 -60.01
N ASP A 143 32.58 -22.23 -58.82
CA ASP A 143 32.89 -22.92 -57.57
C ASP A 143 31.71 -23.78 -57.09
N LEU A 144 32.01 -24.92 -56.46
CA LEU A 144 31.02 -25.80 -55.84
C LEU A 144 30.82 -25.51 -54.33
N ASP A 145 31.68 -24.68 -53.74
CA ASP A 145 31.73 -24.30 -52.33
C ASP A 145 32.19 -22.84 -52.23
N ALA A 146 31.37 -21.92 -52.76
CA ALA A 146 31.80 -20.56 -53.08
C ALA A 146 32.29 -19.73 -51.88
N ASP A 147 31.90 -20.09 -50.65
CA ASP A 147 32.35 -19.41 -49.43
C ASP A 147 33.37 -20.21 -48.60
N GLY A 148 33.74 -21.41 -49.07
CA GLY A 148 34.81 -22.23 -48.52
C GLY A 148 34.54 -22.77 -47.11
N ASP A 149 33.27 -22.92 -46.71
CA ASP A 149 32.90 -23.40 -45.38
C ASP A 149 32.88 -24.94 -45.26
N GLY A 150 33.02 -25.64 -46.40
CA GLY A 150 33.04 -27.09 -46.50
C GLY A 150 31.68 -27.72 -46.78
N VAL A 151 30.65 -26.92 -47.03
CA VAL A 151 29.30 -27.33 -47.43
C VAL A 151 29.11 -26.97 -48.90
N LEU A 152 28.81 -27.98 -49.73
CA LEU A 152 28.61 -27.72 -51.16
C LEU A 152 27.34 -26.91 -51.40
N LEU A 153 27.34 -25.99 -52.37
CA LEU A 153 26.21 -25.13 -52.79
C LEU A 153 24.84 -25.84 -52.87
N SER A 154 24.83 -27.13 -53.22
CA SER A 154 23.61 -27.95 -53.32
C SER A 154 22.94 -28.30 -51.98
N SER A 155 23.64 -28.10 -50.87
CA SER A 155 23.21 -28.42 -49.50
C SER A 155 23.49 -27.27 -48.53
N ASP A 156 23.95 -26.14 -49.06
CA ASP A 156 24.31 -24.95 -48.32
C ASP A 156 23.12 -23.99 -48.26
N ASN A 157 22.66 -23.69 -47.05
CA ASN A 157 21.58 -22.74 -46.79
C ASN A 157 22.06 -21.27 -46.74
N CYS A 158 23.36 -21.02 -46.81
CA CYS A 158 23.95 -19.69 -47.02
C CYS A 158 25.10 -19.69 -48.04
N PRO A 159 24.81 -19.86 -49.35
CA PRO A 159 25.79 -20.10 -50.43
C PRO A 159 26.97 -19.15 -50.61
N LEU A 160 26.98 -18.01 -49.91
CA LEU A 160 27.99 -16.94 -50.04
C LEU A 160 28.44 -16.43 -48.66
N VAL A 161 28.06 -17.11 -47.56
CA VAL A 161 28.35 -16.71 -46.18
C VAL A 161 28.64 -17.96 -45.35
N ALA A 162 29.93 -18.20 -45.13
CA ALA A 162 30.40 -19.42 -44.49
C ALA A 162 29.70 -19.73 -43.15
N ASN A 163 29.01 -20.88 -43.08
CA ASN A 163 28.25 -21.36 -41.94
C ASN A 163 28.21 -22.91 -41.90
N ALA A 164 29.37 -23.52 -41.68
CA ALA A 164 29.53 -24.98 -41.70
C ALA A 164 28.62 -25.79 -40.75
N ASP A 165 27.98 -25.13 -39.77
CA ASP A 165 26.99 -25.72 -38.87
C ASP A 165 25.58 -25.80 -39.46
N GLN A 166 25.30 -25.02 -40.52
CA GLN A 166 24.06 -24.99 -41.28
C GLN A 166 22.84 -24.78 -40.37
N ALA A 167 23.00 -23.91 -39.37
CA ALA A 167 21.92 -23.51 -38.49
C ALA A 167 20.82 -22.80 -39.31
N ASP A 168 19.57 -23.10 -38.99
CA ASP A 168 18.34 -22.64 -39.65
C ASP A 168 17.21 -22.75 -38.62
N ALA A 169 17.09 -21.73 -37.77
CA ALA A 169 16.23 -21.76 -36.59
C ALA A 169 14.74 -21.82 -36.97
N ASN A 170 14.33 -21.07 -38.00
CA ASN A 170 12.96 -21.01 -38.50
C ASN A 170 12.62 -22.11 -39.54
N GLN A 171 13.60 -22.85 -40.05
CA GLN A 171 13.47 -23.93 -41.04
C GLN A 171 12.87 -23.47 -42.37
N ASP A 172 13.15 -22.24 -42.78
CA ASP A 172 12.66 -21.69 -44.05
C ASP A 172 13.57 -22.04 -45.25
N GLY A 173 14.76 -22.56 -44.97
CA GLY A 173 15.78 -22.95 -45.94
C GLY A 173 16.87 -21.90 -46.18
N THR A 174 16.80 -20.75 -45.54
CA THR A 174 17.85 -19.73 -45.41
C THR A 174 18.57 -19.98 -44.08
N GLY A 175 19.90 -20.04 -44.07
CA GLY A 175 20.62 -20.27 -42.82
C GLY A 175 20.71 -19.03 -41.94
N ASP A 176 20.85 -19.23 -40.62
CA ASP A 176 20.92 -18.15 -39.62
C ASP A 176 22.01 -17.11 -39.95
N ALA A 177 23.09 -17.53 -40.62
CA ALA A 177 24.21 -16.67 -40.99
C ALA A 177 23.88 -15.64 -42.09
N CYS A 178 22.86 -15.91 -42.90
CA CYS A 178 22.44 -15.08 -44.02
C CYS A 178 20.95 -14.70 -43.99
N ASP A 179 20.23 -15.11 -42.95
CA ASP A 179 18.84 -14.72 -42.70
C ASP A 179 18.79 -13.35 -41.98
N ALA A 180 17.86 -12.50 -42.42
CA ALA A 180 17.60 -11.20 -41.80
C ALA A 180 16.53 -11.27 -40.68
N ASP A 181 15.86 -12.42 -40.55
CA ASP A 181 14.78 -12.73 -39.60
C ASP A 181 14.92 -14.21 -39.20
N ILE A 182 15.88 -14.48 -38.30
CA ILE A 182 16.36 -15.85 -38.00
C ILE A 182 15.25 -16.73 -37.42
N ASP A 183 14.29 -16.16 -36.69
CA ASP A 183 13.20 -16.93 -36.08
C ASP A 183 11.87 -16.86 -36.85
N GLY A 184 11.80 -16.05 -37.90
CA GLY A 184 10.72 -16.03 -38.89
C GLY A 184 9.43 -15.40 -38.36
N ASP A 185 9.53 -14.49 -37.41
CA ASP A 185 8.39 -13.84 -36.75
C ASP A 185 7.94 -12.53 -37.45
N ALA A 186 8.66 -12.13 -38.50
CA ALA A 186 8.49 -10.92 -39.29
C ALA A 186 9.01 -9.62 -38.63
N VAL A 187 9.81 -9.72 -37.58
CA VAL A 187 10.66 -8.67 -37.02
C VAL A 187 12.10 -8.96 -37.44
N SER A 188 12.83 -7.96 -37.93
CA SER A 188 14.21 -8.20 -38.35
C SER A 188 15.14 -8.35 -37.15
N ASN A 189 16.21 -9.14 -37.27
CA ASN A 189 17.20 -9.38 -36.21
C ASN A 189 17.74 -8.09 -35.52
N GLU A 190 17.78 -6.95 -36.22
CA GLU A 190 18.25 -5.66 -35.67
C GLU A 190 17.19 -4.93 -34.81
N GLU A 191 15.91 -5.21 -35.05
CA GLU A 191 14.76 -4.60 -34.36
C GLU A 191 14.13 -5.55 -33.33
N ASP A 192 14.49 -6.83 -33.39
CA ASP A 192 13.96 -7.90 -32.58
C ASP A 192 14.62 -7.96 -31.19
N ASN A 193 13.81 -7.86 -30.13
CA ASN A 193 14.25 -8.02 -28.74
C ASN A 193 14.41 -9.49 -28.32
N CYS A 194 14.04 -10.45 -29.18
CA CYS A 194 14.34 -11.88 -29.06
C CYS A 194 14.75 -12.54 -30.40
N PRO A 195 15.91 -12.21 -30.99
CA PRO A 195 16.32 -12.61 -32.35
C PRO A 195 16.38 -14.11 -32.71
N HIS A 196 16.11 -14.98 -31.74
CA HIS A 196 16.13 -16.44 -31.89
C HIS A 196 14.85 -17.10 -31.35
N THR A 197 13.84 -16.31 -30.94
CA THR A 197 12.61 -16.79 -30.31
C THR A 197 11.43 -15.92 -30.75
N ALA A 198 10.70 -16.42 -31.75
CA ALA A 198 9.61 -15.69 -32.39
C ALA A 198 8.61 -15.06 -31.40
N ASN A 199 8.49 -13.73 -31.44
CA ASN A 199 7.68 -12.90 -30.56
C ASN A 199 7.23 -11.61 -31.25
N VAL A 200 6.32 -11.77 -32.22
CA VAL A 200 5.76 -10.69 -33.08
C VAL A 200 5.24 -9.47 -32.31
N ASP A 201 4.83 -9.63 -31.04
CA ASP A 201 4.33 -8.55 -30.20
C ASP A 201 5.43 -7.71 -29.53
N GLN A 202 6.66 -8.21 -29.48
CA GLN A 202 7.85 -7.51 -28.98
C GLN A 202 7.61 -6.90 -27.60
N ILE A 203 6.88 -7.63 -26.75
CA ILE A 203 6.65 -7.22 -25.36
C ILE A 203 7.97 -7.34 -24.60
N ASP A 204 8.23 -6.35 -23.77
CA ASP A 204 9.43 -6.13 -22.96
C ASP A 204 8.91 -5.47 -21.66
N THR A 205 8.63 -6.31 -20.66
CA THR A 205 7.89 -5.92 -19.44
C THR A 205 8.70 -4.99 -18.55
N ASP A 206 10.00 -5.23 -18.40
CA ASP A 206 10.91 -4.45 -17.58
C ASP A 206 11.64 -3.32 -18.35
N GLY A 207 11.68 -3.41 -19.68
CA GLY A 207 12.35 -2.45 -20.56
C GLY A 207 13.87 -2.61 -20.62
N ASP A 208 14.40 -3.80 -20.31
CA ASP A 208 15.85 -4.07 -20.33
C ASP A 208 16.41 -4.27 -21.76
N GLY A 209 15.51 -4.50 -22.72
CA GLY A 209 15.80 -4.71 -24.14
C GLY A 209 15.79 -6.18 -24.57
N SER A 210 15.56 -7.12 -23.65
CA SER A 210 15.23 -8.53 -23.88
C SER A 210 13.71 -8.66 -23.89
N GLY A 211 13.14 -9.35 -24.89
CA GLY A 211 11.69 -9.54 -24.91
C GLY A 211 11.22 -10.62 -23.94
N ASP A 212 9.97 -10.52 -23.48
CA ASP A 212 9.33 -11.47 -22.55
C ASP A 212 9.48 -12.95 -22.99
N ALA A 213 9.57 -13.20 -24.30
CA ALA A 213 9.68 -14.54 -24.86
C ALA A 213 11.04 -15.22 -24.63
N CYS A 214 12.10 -14.42 -24.45
CA CYS A 214 13.47 -14.88 -24.27
C CYS A 214 14.12 -14.37 -22.98
N ASP A 215 13.40 -13.54 -22.20
CA ASP A 215 13.85 -13.07 -20.91
C ASP A 215 13.89 -14.20 -19.85
N VAL A 216 14.94 -14.16 -19.03
CA VAL A 216 15.14 -15.07 -17.91
C VAL A 216 14.64 -14.49 -16.59
N ASP A 217 14.37 -13.19 -16.54
CA ASP A 217 13.98 -12.39 -15.36
C ASP A 217 13.06 -11.26 -15.85
N LEU A 218 11.76 -11.54 -15.96
CA LEU A 218 10.80 -10.75 -16.73
C LEU A 218 10.49 -9.37 -16.09
N ASP A 219 10.85 -9.15 -14.83
CA ASP A 219 10.58 -7.91 -14.10
C ASP A 219 11.83 -7.23 -13.49
N ASP A 220 13.04 -7.69 -13.84
CA ASP A 220 14.36 -7.18 -13.41
C ASP A 220 14.49 -7.02 -11.89
N ASP A 221 13.93 -7.96 -11.12
CA ASP A 221 13.93 -7.92 -9.65
C ASP A 221 15.08 -8.73 -8.99
N ASP A 222 15.99 -9.26 -9.83
CA ASP A 222 17.09 -10.18 -9.50
C ASP A 222 16.64 -11.62 -9.13
N VAL A 223 15.37 -12.00 -9.36
CA VAL A 223 14.83 -13.35 -9.16
C VAL A 223 14.42 -13.97 -10.50
N PRO A 224 15.14 -15.00 -10.99
CA PRO A 224 14.81 -15.61 -12.27
C PRO A 224 13.40 -16.21 -12.33
N ASN A 225 12.71 -16.04 -13.47
CA ASN A 225 11.35 -16.53 -13.80
C ASN A 225 11.04 -17.96 -13.33
N ALA A 226 12.05 -18.83 -13.28
CA ALA A 226 11.89 -20.24 -12.90
C ALA A 226 11.69 -20.46 -11.38
N ILE A 227 12.02 -19.48 -10.54
CA ILE A 227 11.90 -19.55 -9.08
C ILE A 227 11.15 -18.36 -8.48
N ASP A 228 10.78 -17.40 -9.31
CA ASP A 228 10.02 -16.21 -8.95
C ASP A 228 8.53 -16.56 -8.71
N ASN A 229 8.01 -16.18 -7.53
CA ASN A 229 6.60 -16.31 -7.18
C ASN A 229 5.71 -15.16 -7.72
N CYS A 230 6.30 -14.14 -8.33
CA CYS A 230 5.61 -13.04 -9.02
C CYS A 230 6.29 -12.61 -10.33
N VAL A 231 6.50 -13.57 -11.25
CA VAL A 231 7.18 -13.44 -12.57
C VAL A 231 7.07 -12.12 -13.35
N ALA A 232 6.04 -11.29 -13.18
CA ALA A 232 5.86 -10.04 -13.93
C ALA A 232 5.76 -8.79 -13.02
N VAL A 233 6.02 -8.93 -11.72
CA VAL A 233 5.87 -7.88 -10.70
C VAL A 233 7.00 -8.01 -9.69
N GLY A 234 8.02 -7.16 -9.85
CA GLY A 234 9.23 -7.29 -9.06
C GLY A 234 8.99 -7.25 -7.54
N ASN A 235 9.40 -8.34 -6.88
CA ASN A 235 9.32 -8.59 -5.46
C ASN A 235 10.57 -9.35 -4.97
N PRO A 236 11.72 -8.67 -4.86
CA PRO A 236 13.01 -9.33 -4.57
C PRO A 236 13.07 -10.09 -3.23
N ASP A 237 12.13 -9.84 -2.31
CA ASP A 237 12.01 -10.54 -1.04
C ASP A 237 11.23 -11.86 -1.12
N GLN A 238 10.49 -12.09 -2.20
CA GLN A 238 9.70 -13.29 -2.46
C GLN A 238 8.79 -13.64 -1.29
N ALA A 239 8.18 -12.61 -0.69
CA ALA A 239 7.17 -12.78 0.34
C ALA A 239 5.98 -13.58 -0.24
N ASP A 240 5.42 -14.45 0.59
CA ASP A 240 4.37 -15.43 0.27
C ASP A 240 3.76 -15.86 1.62
N LEU A 241 2.85 -15.01 2.12
CA LEU A 241 2.34 -15.07 3.47
C LEU A 241 1.47 -16.31 3.72
N ASP A 242 0.65 -16.72 2.75
CA ASP A 242 -0.22 -17.90 2.84
C ASP A 242 0.44 -19.21 2.31
N ALA A 243 1.60 -19.09 1.65
CA ALA A 243 2.38 -20.19 1.08
C ALA A 243 1.69 -20.93 -0.08
N ASP A 244 0.91 -20.23 -0.91
CA ASP A 244 0.23 -20.80 -2.08
C ASP A 244 1.06 -20.81 -3.38
N LEU A 245 2.25 -20.18 -3.36
CA LEU A 245 3.21 -19.96 -4.44
C LEU A 245 2.93 -18.76 -5.36
N HIS A 246 1.95 -17.93 -5.07
CA HIS A 246 1.86 -16.55 -5.56
C HIS A 246 2.45 -15.64 -4.48
N GLY A 247 3.33 -14.73 -4.87
CA GLY A 247 3.91 -13.81 -3.89
C GLY A 247 2.97 -12.67 -3.54
N ASP A 248 3.17 -12.08 -2.35
CA ASP A 248 2.35 -10.97 -1.84
C ASP A 248 2.26 -9.77 -2.81
N ALA A 249 3.24 -9.61 -3.71
CA ALA A 249 3.22 -8.52 -4.70
C ALA A 249 2.23 -8.73 -5.86
N CYS A 250 1.79 -9.97 -6.08
CA CYS A 250 0.94 -10.37 -7.20
C CYS A 250 -0.23 -11.28 -6.78
N ASP A 251 -0.37 -11.56 -5.48
CA ASP A 251 -1.58 -12.14 -4.90
C ASP A 251 -2.65 -11.05 -4.71
N ASP A 252 -3.92 -11.46 -4.74
CA ASP A 252 -5.06 -10.59 -4.42
C ASP A 252 -5.53 -10.81 -2.96
N ASP A 253 -5.03 -11.84 -2.26
CA ASP A 253 -5.43 -12.30 -0.92
C ASP A 253 -4.17 -12.85 -0.18
N ASP A 254 -3.30 -11.94 0.27
CA ASP A 254 -1.96 -12.23 0.79
C ASP A 254 -1.97 -13.28 1.92
N ASP A 255 -2.98 -13.23 2.79
CA ASP A 255 -3.05 -14.07 3.99
C ASP A 255 -3.89 -15.36 3.81
N GLY A 256 -4.57 -15.48 2.67
CA GLY A 256 -5.32 -16.66 2.25
C GLY A 256 -6.54 -16.97 3.13
N ASP A 257 -7.11 -15.97 3.80
CA ASP A 257 -8.32 -16.14 4.62
C ASP A 257 -9.62 -16.17 3.79
N GLY A 258 -9.54 -15.80 2.52
CA GLY A 258 -10.63 -15.77 1.56
C GLY A 258 -11.25 -14.39 1.32
N ILE A 259 -10.64 -13.33 1.85
CA ILE A 259 -11.01 -11.92 1.66
C ILE A 259 -9.84 -11.20 0.98
N ALA A 260 -10.07 -10.68 -0.22
CA ALA A 260 -9.03 -9.97 -0.95
C ALA A 260 -8.53 -8.71 -0.22
N ASP A 261 -7.23 -8.39 -0.28
CA ASP A 261 -6.54 -7.37 0.52
C ASP A 261 -7.27 -6.03 0.52
N GLY A 262 -7.68 -5.55 -0.66
CA GLY A 262 -8.38 -4.27 -0.80
C GLY A 262 -9.76 -4.20 -0.14
N SER A 263 -10.24 -5.30 0.45
CA SER A 263 -11.46 -5.42 1.26
C SER A 263 -11.22 -6.11 2.60
N ASP A 264 -9.98 -6.45 2.91
CA ASP A 264 -9.57 -7.10 4.15
C ASP A 264 -9.21 -6.05 5.21
N THR A 265 -9.80 -6.20 6.39
CA THR A 265 -9.52 -5.37 7.57
C THR A 265 -8.21 -5.75 8.26
N CYS A 266 -7.63 -6.92 7.93
CA CYS A 266 -6.33 -7.35 8.38
C CYS A 266 -5.54 -8.07 7.27
N GLU A 267 -5.15 -7.34 6.23
CA GLU A 267 -4.42 -7.79 5.02
C GLU A 267 -3.20 -8.75 5.24
N GLN A 268 -2.74 -8.92 6.48
CA GLN A 268 -1.54 -9.69 6.83
C GLN A 268 -1.80 -10.73 7.93
N VAL A 269 -3.05 -10.88 8.40
CA VAL A 269 -3.41 -11.73 9.54
C VAL A 269 -4.77 -12.39 9.30
N PRO A 270 -4.79 -13.72 9.05
CA PRO A 270 -6.02 -14.39 8.61
C PRO A 270 -7.18 -14.20 9.58
N ASN A 271 -8.23 -13.51 9.14
CA ASN A 271 -9.35 -13.06 9.96
C ASN A 271 -10.72 -13.12 9.25
N ALA A 272 -11.01 -14.19 8.49
CA ALA A 272 -12.17 -14.36 7.61
C ALA A 272 -13.57 -13.96 8.17
N SER A 273 -13.73 -13.75 9.48
CA SER A 273 -14.93 -13.16 10.08
C SER A 273 -15.05 -11.64 9.90
N GLN A 274 -13.95 -10.93 9.62
CA GLN A 274 -13.88 -9.48 9.41
C GLN A 274 -14.60 -8.72 10.53
N ILE A 275 -14.36 -9.13 11.78
CA ILE A 275 -14.89 -8.43 12.95
C ILE A 275 -13.98 -7.22 13.17
N ASP A 276 -14.63 -6.08 13.36
CA ASP A 276 -14.07 -4.75 13.58
C ASP A 276 -15.01 -4.13 14.64
N ALA A 277 -14.62 -4.26 15.90
CA ALA A 277 -15.48 -3.99 17.05
C ALA A 277 -15.77 -2.50 17.26
N ASP A 278 -14.80 -1.63 16.98
CA ASP A 278 -14.90 -0.18 17.18
C ASP A 278 -15.29 0.57 15.87
N GLY A 279 -15.14 -0.09 14.71
CA GLY A 279 -15.53 0.43 13.41
C GLY A 279 -14.50 1.39 12.80
N ASP A 280 -13.24 1.34 13.22
CA ASP A 280 -12.17 2.22 12.73
C ASP A 280 -11.55 1.77 11.41
N GLY A 281 -11.76 0.49 11.05
CA GLY A 281 -11.31 -0.14 9.82
C GLY A 281 -10.19 -1.17 9.98
N ASP A 282 -9.54 -1.23 11.14
CA ASP A 282 -8.60 -2.29 11.51
C ASP A 282 -9.39 -3.46 12.12
N GLY A 283 -9.16 -4.69 11.65
CA GLY A 283 -9.90 -5.84 12.15
C GLY A 283 -9.38 -6.31 13.53
N ASP A 284 -10.25 -6.89 14.36
CA ASP A 284 -9.93 -7.35 15.73
C ASP A 284 -8.65 -8.23 15.82
N ALA A 285 -8.30 -8.93 14.74
CA ALA A 285 -7.15 -9.84 14.70
C ALA A 285 -5.79 -9.11 14.62
N CYS A 286 -5.78 -7.89 14.07
CA CYS A 286 -4.60 -7.07 13.86
C CYS A 286 -4.67 -5.71 14.60
N ASP A 287 -5.83 -5.37 15.14
CA ASP A 287 -6.05 -4.16 15.90
C ASP A 287 -5.28 -4.15 17.24
N THR A 288 -4.73 -2.99 17.56
CA THR A 288 -3.96 -2.73 18.78
C THR A 288 -4.76 -2.05 19.89
N ASP A 289 -5.99 -1.60 19.60
CA ASP A 289 -6.93 -0.88 20.48
C ASP A 289 -8.38 -1.28 20.12
N LEU A 290 -8.79 -2.46 20.59
CA LEU A 290 -9.95 -3.21 20.08
C LEU A 290 -11.31 -2.51 20.32
N ASP A 291 -11.38 -1.52 21.21
CA ASP A 291 -12.62 -0.77 21.46
C ASP A 291 -12.51 0.75 21.20
N GLY A 292 -11.35 1.21 20.72
CA GLY A 292 -11.12 2.59 20.29
C GLY A 292 -11.17 3.62 21.42
N ASP A 293 -10.80 3.24 22.65
CA ASP A 293 -10.82 4.12 23.82
C ASP A 293 -9.50 4.89 24.08
N GLU A 294 -8.52 4.71 23.20
CA GLU A 294 -7.15 5.26 23.27
C GLU A 294 -6.22 4.53 24.27
N VAL A 295 -6.62 3.37 24.81
CA VAL A 295 -5.81 2.50 25.67
C VAL A 295 -5.46 1.22 24.92
N PRO A 296 -4.17 0.98 24.58
CA PRO A 296 -3.80 -0.22 23.83
C PRO A 296 -4.17 -1.52 24.56
N ASN A 297 -4.62 -2.53 23.83
CA ASN A 297 -5.06 -3.86 24.30
C ASN A 297 -4.15 -4.51 25.37
N VAL A 298 -2.84 -4.24 25.31
CA VAL A 298 -1.83 -4.78 26.24
C VAL A 298 -1.77 -4.07 27.59
N ALA A 299 -2.35 -2.89 27.69
CA ALA A 299 -2.39 -2.01 28.86
C ALA A 299 -3.81 -1.78 29.38
N ASP A 300 -4.82 -2.21 28.62
CA ASP A 300 -6.23 -2.03 28.90
C ASP A 300 -6.77 -3.11 29.86
N ASN A 301 -7.47 -2.69 30.91
CA ASN A 301 -8.16 -3.57 31.84
C ASN A 301 -9.56 -4.02 31.35
N CYS A 302 -10.08 -3.42 30.27
CA CYS A 302 -11.26 -3.85 29.54
C CYS A 302 -11.10 -3.79 28.01
N PRO A 303 -10.25 -4.63 27.39
CA PRO A 303 -9.92 -4.57 25.95
C PRO A 303 -11.07 -4.68 24.93
N ALA A 304 -12.33 -4.80 25.35
CA ALA A 304 -13.47 -4.90 24.45
C ALA A 304 -14.63 -3.99 24.88
N ALA A 305 -14.40 -3.09 25.84
CA ALA A 305 -15.39 -2.20 26.42
C ALA A 305 -14.77 -0.86 26.81
N ALA A 306 -14.91 0.13 25.92
CA ALA A 306 -14.24 1.42 26.02
C ALA A 306 -14.35 2.08 27.40
N ASN A 307 -13.20 2.28 28.05
CA ASN A 307 -13.06 2.85 29.39
C ASN A 307 -11.72 3.59 29.57
N ALA A 308 -11.55 4.69 28.82
CA ALA A 308 -10.32 5.48 28.79
C ALA A 308 -9.78 5.96 30.15
N ASP A 309 -10.61 5.98 31.21
CA ASP A 309 -10.21 6.31 32.58
C ASP A 309 -9.63 5.12 33.37
N GLN A 310 -9.76 3.90 32.84
CA GLN A 310 -9.20 2.65 33.37
C GLN A 310 -9.57 2.47 34.84
N ALA A 311 -10.83 2.79 35.17
CA ALA A 311 -11.38 2.57 36.50
C ALA A 311 -11.33 1.06 36.83
N ASP A 312 -10.95 0.76 38.06
CA ASP A 312 -10.73 -0.57 38.64
C ASP A 312 -10.91 -0.39 40.15
N PHE A 313 -12.17 -0.37 40.59
CA PHE A 313 -12.55 0.10 41.91
C PHE A 313 -12.08 -0.85 43.03
N ASP A 314 -12.11 -2.16 42.80
CA ASP A 314 -11.66 -3.18 43.77
C ASP A 314 -10.17 -3.57 43.64
N GLY A 315 -9.54 -3.24 42.51
CA GLY A 315 -8.12 -3.48 42.24
C GLY A 315 -7.79 -4.91 41.81
N ASP A 316 -8.73 -5.66 41.24
CA ASP A 316 -8.53 -7.04 40.76
C ASP A 316 -7.93 -7.14 39.34
N ALA A 317 -7.78 -5.98 38.68
CA ALA A 317 -7.28 -5.77 37.32
C ALA A 317 -8.27 -6.01 36.18
N LEU A 318 -9.53 -6.31 36.47
CA LEU A 318 -10.65 -6.10 35.57
C LEU A 318 -11.14 -4.65 35.74
N GLY A 319 -11.50 -3.98 34.65
CA GLY A 319 -12.02 -2.61 34.76
C GLY A 319 -13.52 -2.56 35.00
N ASP A 320 -13.99 -1.50 35.66
CA ASP A 320 -15.41 -1.32 36.02
C ASP A 320 -16.37 -1.39 34.79
N ALA A 321 -15.85 -1.16 33.57
CA ALA A 321 -16.65 -1.24 32.34
C ALA A 321 -16.96 -2.68 31.89
N CYS A 322 -16.18 -3.65 32.37
CA CYS A 322 -16.27 -5.06 32.01
C CYS A 322 -16.20 -6.01 33.20
N ASP A 323 -16.29 -5.47 34.42
CA ASP A 323 -16.55 -6.19 35.65
C ASP A 323 -18.07 -6.33 35.85
N ASP A 324 -18.48 -7.42 36.50
CA ASP A 324 -19.87 -7.64 36.92
C ASP A 324 -20.05 -7.39 38.44
N ASP A 325 -18.98 -7.09 39.20
CA ASP A 325 -18.91 -6.90 40.66
C ASP A 325 -17.86 -5.81 41.01
N ASP A 326 -18.15 -4.56 40.64
CA ASP A 326 -17.20 -3.43 40.63
C ASP A 326 -16.47 -3.19 41.97
N ASP A 327 -17.08 -3.53 43.11
CA ASP A 327 -16.50 -3.37 44.44
C ASP A 327 -15.99 -4.65 45.13
N GLY A 328 -16.13 -5.80 44.45
CA GLY A 328 -15.62 -7.09 44.90
C GLY A 328 -16.26 -7.58 46.21
N ASP A 329 -17.49 -7.15 46.51
CA ASP A 329 -18.20 -7.53 47.73
C ASP A 329 -18.90 -8.90 47.61
N GLY A 330 -19.06 -9.39 46.36
CA GLY A 330 -19.68 -10.66 46.01
C GLY A 330 -21.15 -10.55 45.58
N VAL A 331 -21.66 -9.35 45.35
CA VAL A 331 -22.98 -9.04 44.80
C VAL A 331 -22.78 -8.38 43.43
N ALA A 332 -23.37 -8.95 42.38
CA ALA A 332 -23.20 -8.40 41.05
C ALA A 332 -23.89 -7.03 40.90
N ASP A 333 -23.35 -6.11 40.10
CA ASP A 333 -23.79 -4.71 40.00
C ASP A 333 -25.28 -4.54 39.66
N LEU A 334 -25.84 -5.49 38.88
CA LEU A 334 -27.26 -5.49 38.52
C LEU A 334 -28.18 -5.78 39.71
N GLU A 335 -27.66 -6.40 40.75
CA GLU A 335 -28.32 -6.70 42.02
C GLU A 335 -27.78 -5.89 43.20
N ASP A 336 -26.73 -5.10 43.00
CA ASP A 336 -26.08 -4.28 44.01
C ASP A 336 -26.77 -2.91 44.18
N ASN A 337 -27.17 -2.58 45.40
CA ASN A 337 -27.73 -1.27 45.72
C ASN A 337 -26.67 -0.19 45.99
N CYS A 338 -25.39 -0.55 46.01
CA CYS A 338 -24.20 0.28 46.07
C CYS A 338 -23.02 -0.30 45.27
N PRO A 339 -23.07 -0.29 43.92
CA PRO A 339 -22.07 -0.95 43.07
C PRO A 339 -20.60 -0.53 43.27
N PHE A 340 -20.36 0.62 43.91
CA PHE A 340 -19.02 1.15 44.15
C PHE A 340 -18.73 1.35 45.65
N ASP A 341 -19.35 0.59 46.56
CA ASP A 341 -19.17 0.77 48.01
C ASP A 341 -19.46 -0.54 48.78
N VAL A 342 -18.41 -1.36 48.96
CA VAL A 342 -18.46 -2.70 49.59
C VAL A 342 -19.52 -2.86 50.68
N ASN A 343 -20.60 -3.57 50.36
CA ASN A 343 -21.75 -3.79 51.25
C ASN A 343 -22.48 -5.14 51.03
N PRO A 344 -21.86 -6.29 51.35
CA PRO A 344 -22.41 -7.62 51.02
C PRO A 344 -23.75 -7.95 51.69
N ASP A 345 -24.20 -7.12 52.64
CA ASP A 345 -25.48 -7.27 53.33
C ASP A 345 -26.64 -6.54 52.65
N GLN A 346 -26.38 -5.68 51.66
CA GLN A 346 -27.35 -5.04 50.78
C GLN A 346 -28.47 -4.35 51.58
N LEU A 347 -28.10 -3.75 52.72
CA LEU A 347 -29.05 -3.03 53.58
C LEU A 347 -29.53 -1.76 52.88
N ASP A 348 -30.85 -1.56 52.89
CA ASP A 348 -31.55 -0.38 52.38
C ASP A 348 -32.67 -0.05 53.38
N ALA A 349 -32.37 0.82 54.34
CA ALA A 349 -33.24 1.08 55.48
C ALA A 349 -34.52 1.86 55.10
N ASP A 350 -34.46 2.69 54.06
CA ASP A 350 -35.57 3.56 53.65
C ASP A 350 -36.36 3.02 52.44
N GLY A 351 -35.83 1.99 51.77
CA GLY A 351 -36.45 1.26 50.67
C GLY A 351 -36.39 2.01 49.34
N ASN A 352 -35.43 2.92 49.16
CA ASN A 352 -35.32 3.76 47.97
C ASN A 352 -34.47 3.13 46.84
N MET A 353 -33.96 1.91 47.04
CA MET A 353 -33.07 1.14 46.13
C MET A 353 -31.62 1.63 46.05
N ILE A 354 -31.21 2.57 46.90
CA ILE A 354 -29.82 2.95 47.15
C ILE A 354 -29.46 2.37 48.53
N GLY A 355 -28.34 1.65 48.63
CA GLY A 355 -27.95 1.01 49.88
C GLY A 355 -27.45 2.00 50.93
N ASP A 356 -27.54 1.59 52.19
CA ASP A 356 -27.10 2.38 53.36
C ASP A 356 -25.60 2.77 53.27
N ALA A 357 -24.79 2.03 52.50
CA ALA A 357 -23.34 2.24 52.36
C ALA A 357 -22.98 3.45 51.47
N CYS A 358 -23.72 3.64 50.38
CA CYS A 358 -23.53 4.68 49.37
C CYS A 358 -24.62 5.78 49.44
N ASP A 359 -25.60 5.64 50.33
CA ASP A 359 -26.57 6.67 50.64
C ASP A 359 -25.90 7.80 51.46
N LEU A 360 -25.30 8.76 50.74
CA LEU A 360 -24.66 9.95 51.31
C LEU A 360 -25.65 10.98 51.89
N GLY A 361 -26.92 10.63 52.14
CA GLY A 361 -27.67 11.36 53.14
C GLY A 361 -29.18 11.21 53.12
N ILE A 362 -29.69 10.20 53.83
CA ILE A 362 -30.97 10.31 54.53
C ILE A 362 -30.92 9.67 55.93
N ASP A 363 -30.52 10.43 56.96
CA ASP A 363 -31.03 10.12 58.31
C ASP A 363 -32.53 10.48 58.39
N GLU A 364 -33.25 9.90 59.35
CA GLU A 364 -34.70 9.61 59.40
C GLU A 364 -35.73 10.74 59.07
N ARG A 365 -35.35 11.87 58.48
CA ARG A 365 -36.22 12.91 57.88
C ARG A 365 -35.70 13.57 56.58
N GLY A 366 -34.79 12.98 55.80
CA GLY A 366 -34.54 13.39 54.41
C GLY A 366 -33.73 14.68 54.20
N GLY A 367 -32.40 14.57 54.26
CA GLY A 367 -31.49 15.56 53.68
C GLY A 367 -30.09 15.55 54.28
N ALA A 368 -29.05 15.46 53.45
CA ALA A 368 -27.71 15.92 53.80
C ALA A 368 -27.17 16.89 52.74
N CYS A 369 -26.39 17.83 53.26
CA CYS A 369 -25.80 18.93 52.56
C CYS A 369 -24.43 19.09 53.24
N LEU A 370 -23.35 18.73 52.56
CA LEU A 370 -22.03 18.61 53.19
C LEU A 370 -21.30 19.96 53.16
N ALA A 371 -21.09 20.54 54.33
CA ALA A 371 -19.93 21.40 54.56
C ALA A 371 -18.71 20.48 54.76
N VAL A 372 -17.76 20.48 53.82
CA VAL A 372 -16.49 19.79 54.01
C VAL A 372 -15.77 20.46 55.19
N GLY A 373 -15.77 19.80 56.34
CA GLY A 373 -14.90 20.13 57.45
C GLY A 373 -13.47 19.69 57.14
N VAL A 374 -12.71 20.49 56.39
CA VAL A 374 -11.26 20.35 56.36
C VAL A 374 -10.70 21.15 57.53
N VAL A 375 -10.30 20.45 58.60
CA VAL A 375 -9.26 20.99 59.48
C VAL A 375 -7.95 20.85 58.71
N ASP A 376 -7.44 21.95 58.18
CA ASP A 376 -6.07 22.03 57.64
C ASP A 376 -5.06 21.80 58.80
N PRO A 377 -4.24 20.74 58.77
CA PRO A 377 -3.20 20.52 59.77
C PRO A 377 -2.02 21.51 59.67
N ASP A 378 -1.90 22.25 58.56
CA ASP A 378 -0.76 23.12 58.24
C ASP A 378 -1.07 24.63 58.41
N TYR A 379 -2.21 24.99 59.01
CA TYR A 379 -2.50 26.39 59.34
C TYR A 379 -1.63 26.90 60.51
N ASP A 380 -0.60 27.68 60.16
CA ASP A 380 0.26 28.40 61.10
C ASP A 380 -0.53 29.49 61.87
N ASN A 381 -0.84 29.20 63.14
CA ASN A 381 -1.47 30.09 64.11
C ASN A 381 -0.59 31.26 64.58
N SER A 382 0.23 31.85 63.70
CA SER A 382 1.03 33.02 64.05
C SER A 382 0.41 34.30 63.47
N TRP A 383 0.09 35.24 64.39
CA TRP A 383 -0.32 36.66 64.24
C TRP A 383 -1.80 37.03 64.49
N PRO A 384 -2.07 38.24 65.04
CA PRO A 384 -1.91 38.65 66.43
C PRO A 384 -3.26 38.74 67.18
N THR A 385 -3.19 38.77 68.50
CA THR A 385 -4.33 38.80 69.44
C THR A 385 -5.36 39.93 69.23
N PRO A 386 -6.62 39.72 69.68
CA PRO A 386 -7.78 40.56 69.36
C PRO A 386 -7.68 41.97 69.95
N GLY A 387 -7.71 42.97 69.08
CA GLY A 387 -7.89 44.37 69.43
C GLY A 387 -8.89 44.99 68.48
N THR A 388 -10.14 45.13 68.95
CA THR A 388 -11.29 45.75 68.28
C THR A 388 -11.73 45.09 66.96
N ALA A 389 -12.62 44.09 67.08
CA ALA A 389 -13.43 43.59 65.96
C ALA A 389 -14.28 44.73 65.36
N PRO A 390 -14.28 44.92 64.02
CA PRO A 390 -15.53 45.23 63.36
C PRO A 390 -16.37 43.95 63.41
N SER A 391 -17.52 44.01 64.09
CA SER A 391 -18.61 43.03 63.97
C SER A 391 -18.74 42.64 62.49
N PRO A 392 -18.62 41.36 62.08
CA PRO A 392 -18.54 41.09 60.66
C PRO A 392 -19.88 41.43 60.03
N GLU A 393 -19.86 42.41 59.15
CA GLU A 393 -20.93 42.69 58.20
C GLU A 393 -21.05 41.44 57.33
N THR A 394 -22.20 40.78 57.39
CA THR A 394 -22.52 39.65 56.50
C THR A 394 -22.92 40.13 55.12
N ILE A 395 -22.68 39.29 54.11
CA ILE A 395 -23.25 39.50 52.77
C ILE A 395 -24.75 39.17 52.84
N ASP A 396 -25.58 40.18 52.57
CA ASP A 396 -27.05 40.07 52.57
C ASP A 396 -27.59 39.74 51.18
N THR A 397 -27.04 40.38 50.15
CA THR A 397 -27.45 40.10 48.76
C THR A 397 -26.27 40.10 47.80
N VAL A 398 -26.40 39.29 46.75
CA VAL A 398 -25.46 39.25 45.62
C VAL A 398 -26.25 39.51 44.34
N THR A 399 -25.90 40.57 43.62
CA THR A 399 -26.57 40.95 42.37
C THR A 399 -25.63 40.77 41.20
N PHE A 400 -26.01 39.97 40.21
CA PHE A 400 -25.31 39.83 38.95
C PHE A 400 -25.92 40.72 37.90
N SER A 401 -25.13 41.60 37.30
CA SER A 401 -25.52 42.55 36.27
C SER A 401 -24.70 42.35 34.99
N PRO A 402 -25.23 42.70 33.80
CA PRO A 402 -24.51 42.54 32.56
C PRO A 402 -23.62 43.74 32.28
N ALA A 403 -22.37 43.54 31.85
CA ALA A 403 -21.54 44.64 31.35
C ALA A 403 -21.79 44.97 29.88
N TYR A 404 -22.42 44.07 29.13
CA TYR A 404 -22.75 44.21 27.72
C TYR A 404 -24.02 43.43 27.37
N THR A 405 -24.60 43.72 26.20
CA THR A 405 -25.78 43.00 25.69
C THR A 405 -25.45 41.54 25.44
N GLU A 406 -26.21 40.63 26.04
CA GLU A 406 -26.07 39.18 25.87
C GLU A 406 -26.89 38.69 24.66
N ARG A 407 -26.51 37.55 24.08
CA ARG A 407 -27.19 36.98 22.92
C ARG A 407 -27.49 35.49 23.13
N SER A 408 -28.74 35.10 22.91
CA SER A 408 -29.15 33.68 22.95
C SER A 408 -28.70 32.95 21.68
N SER A 409 -28.41 31.65 21.81
CA SER A 409 -28.12 30.76 20.69
C SER A 409 -29.33 29.86 20.41
N GLY A 410 -30.41 30.46 19.91
CA GLY A 410 -31.67 29.75 19.66
C GLY A 410 -32.35 29.36 20.98
N THR A 411 -32.32 28.08 21.32
CA THR A 411 -32.96 27.53 22.52
C THR A 411 -32.15 27.74 23.80
N SER A 412 -30.85 28.02 23.71
CA SER A 412 -29.95 28.15 24.88
C SER A 412 -29.62 29.61 25.21
N MET A 413 -29.60 29.94 26.49
CA MET A 413 -29.17 31.22 27.04
C MET A 413 -28.53 31.06 28.44
N PRO A 414 -27.62 31.97 28.86
CA PRO A 414 -27.08 31.95 30.22
C PRO A 414 -28.15 32.22 31.29
N ILE A 415 -27.96 31.63 32.48
CA ILE A 415 -28.84 31.86 33.63
C ILE A 415 -28.55 33.21 34.30
N VAL A 416 -27.27 33.54 34.54
CA VAL A 416 -26.81 34.79 35.18
C VAL A 416 -25.68 35.45 34.38
N SER A 417 -25.44 36.75 34.61
CA SER A 417 -24.37 37.50 33.95
C SER A 417 -23.05 37.54 34.76
N LEU A 418 -22.00 38.10 34.16
CA LEU A 418 -20.60 37.97 34.64
C LEU A 418 -20.19 38.91 35.79
N TYR A 419 -20.86 40.06 35.98
CA TYR A 419 -20.43 41.06 36.96
C TYR A 419 -21.29 40.97 38.22
N ALA A 420 -20.67 40.88 39.39
CA ALA A 420 -21.38 40.72 40.66
C ALA A 420 -21.11 41.91 41.60
N ASP A 421 -22.19 42.46 42.13
CA ASP A 421 -22.21 43.47 43.19
C ASP A 421 -22.68 42.81 44.50
N TYR A 422 -21.91 43.00 45.56
CA TYR A 422 -22.20 42.46 46.89
C TYR A 422 -22.71 43.56 47.80
N HIS A 423 -23.86 43.33 48.45
CA HIS A 423 -24.40 44.26 49.45
C HIS A 423 -24.32 43.64 50.84
N LEU A 424 -23.82 44.44 51.77
CA LEU A 424 -23.57 44.03 53.15
C LEU A 424 -24.68 44.49 54.09
N SER A 425 -24.78 43.83 55.25
CA SER A 425 -25.78 44.11 56.29
C SER A 425 -25.70 45.49 56.94
N ASP A 426 -24.62 46.24 56.75
CA ASP A 426 -24.50 47.65 57.17
C ASP A 426 -25.04 48.64 56.12
N GLY A 427 -25.45 48.15 54.95
CA GLY A 427 -25.92 48.94 53.81
C GLY A 427 -24.80 49.47 52.91
N SER A 428 -23.55 49.07 53.13
CA SER A 428 -22.47 49.29 52.16
C SER A 428 -22.58 48.31 50.98
N ALA A 429 -22.00 48.70 49.85
CA ALA A 429 -21.96 47.88 48.65
C ALA A 429 -20.54 47.85 48.10
N TRP A 430 -20.15 46.71 47.53
CA TRP A 430 -18.84 46.48 46.94
C TRP A 430 -19.01 45.89 45.54
N ASP A 431 -18.36 46.52 44.55
CA ASP A 431 -18.25 46.02 43.19
C ASP A 431 -17.14 44.97 43.17
N GLY A 432 -17.48 43.74 42.81
CA GLY A 432 -16.60 42.59 42.97
C GLY A 432 -15.45 42.48 41.98
N GLY A 433 -15.14 43.55 41.23
CA GLY A 433 -14.11 43.55 40.21
C GLY A 433 -14.37 42.52 39.09
N ALA A 434 -13.40 42.36 38.18
CA ALA A 434 -13.48 41.34 37.13
C ALA A 434 -13.17 39.96 37.74
N GLY A 435 -14.15 39.06 37.76
CA GLY A 435 -13.99 37.65 38.13
C GLY A 435 -14.48 36.72 37.03
N SER A 436 -14.05 35.46 37.05
CA SER A 436 -14.56 34.42 36.16
C SER A 436 -15.76 33.74 36.81
N THR A 437 -16.95 33.90 36.25
CA THR A 437 -18.14 33.14 36.61
C THR A 437 -18.37 32.08 35.53
N SER A 438 -18.43 30.80 35.91
CA SER A 438 -18.89 29.76 35.00
C SER A 438 -20.38 29.96 34.77
N MET A 439 -20.74 30.36 33.55
CA MET A 439 -22.13 30.64 33.21
C MET A 439 -22.86 29.32 32.99
N GLY A 440 -23.57 28.83 34.00
CA GLY A 440 -24.57 27.79 33.81
C GLY A 440 -25.51 28.22 32.69
N ARG A 441 -25.61 27.40 31.64
CA ARG A 441 -26.52 27.63 30.51
C ARG A 441 -27.78 26.84 30.73
N MET A 442 -28.88 27.34 30.19
CA MET A 442 -30.14 26.62 30.17
C MET A 442 -30.75 26.65 28.77
N SER A 443 -31.33 25.53 28.39
CA SER A 443 -31.98 25.30 27.11
C SER A 443 -33.49 25.23 27.28
N LEU A 444 -34.25 25.76 26.32
CA LEU A 444 -35.70 25.67 26.35
C LEU A 444 -36.14 24.19 26.24
N GLY A 445 -36.86 23.70 27.26
CA GLY A 445 -37.54 22.41 27.22
C GLY A 445 -38.89 22.52 26.52
N TRP A 446 -39.84 23.25 27.12
CA TRP A 446 -41.17 23.45 26.54
C TRP A 446 -41.83 24.76 26.97
N ILE A 447 -42.92 25.13 26.32
CA ILE A 447 -43.66 26.38 26.55
C ILE A 447 -45.09 26.06 26.97
N THR A 448 -45.58 26.78 27.97
CA THR A 448 -47.01 26.79 28.34
C THR A 448 -47.56 28.20 28.25
N VAL A 449 -48.79 28.33 27.75
CA VAL A 449 -49.45 29.64 27.54
C VAL A 449 -50.81 29.63 28.22
N GLU A 450 -51.03 30.59 29.11
CA GLU A 450 -52.30 30.78 29.81
C GLU A 450 -52.76 32.23 29.63
N GLY A 451 -53.72 32.44 28.72
CA GLY A 451 -54.17 33.78 28.38
C GLY A 451 -53.07 34.61 27.69
N SER A 452 -52.62 35.68 28.34
CA SER A 452 -51.50 36.52 27.89
C SER A 452 -50.17 36.15 28.54
N THR A 453 -50.17 35.30 29.57
CA THR A 453 -48.95 34.86 30.25
C THR A 453 -48.31 33.69 29.51
N ILE A 454 -47.01 33.81 29.22
CA ILE A 454 -46.18 32.78 28.61
C ILE A 454 -45.18 32.30 29.67
N ARG A 455 -45.06 30.98 29.82
CA ARG A 455 -44.08 30.34 30.69
C ARG A 455 -43.15 29.46 29.86
N TYR A 456 -41.87 29.76 29.89
CA TYR A 456 -40.80 28.99 29.24
C TYR A 456 -40.16 28.10 30.31
N HIS A 457 -40.33 26.80 30.17
CA HIS A 457 -39.74 25.79 31.07
C HIS A 457 -38.35 25.46 30.53
N MET A 458 -37.34 25.87 31.28
CA MET A 458 -35.93 25.77 30.91
C MET A 458 -35.30 24.55 31.59
N VAL A 459 -34.35 23.90 30.90
CA VAL A 459 -33.57 22.77 31.38
C VAL A 459 -32.12 23.23 31.48
N PRO A 460 -31.47 23.15 32.66
CA PRO A 460 -30.07 23.52 32.78
C PRO A 460 -29.19 22.51 32.04
N ASP A 461 -28.18 23.00 31.30
CA ASP A 461 -27.20 22.15 30.57
C ASP A 461 -26.10 21.62 31.53
N SER A 462 -25.98 22.23 32.72
CA SER A 462 -25.07 21.87 33.83
C SER A 462 -25.50 22.60 35.11
N PHE A 463 -24.93 22.25 36.26
CA PHE A 463 -25.14 22.99 37.51
C PHE A 463 -24.71 24.46 37.40
N LEU A 464 -25.38 25.37 38.12
CA LEU A 464 -24.98 26.77 38.19
C LEU A 464 -23.83 26.95 39.21
N ILE A 465 -22.59 26.85 38.75
CA ILE A 465 -21.42 27.09 39.59
C ILE A 465 -21.02 28.57 39.48
N ILE A 466 -21.19 29.35 40.55
CA ILE A 466 -20.75 30.74 40.58
C ILE A 466 -19.41 30.84 41.30
N GLU A 467 -18.35 30.74 40.51
CA GLU A 467 -17.01 31.05 40.99
C GLU A 467 -16.78 32.57 40.89
N LYS A 468 -16.10 33.17 41.87
CA LYS A 468 -15.62 34.56 41.74
C LYS A 468 -14.27 34.74 42.42
N THR A 469 -13.27 35.01 41.58
CA THR A 469 -11.91 35.40 41.99
C THR A 469 -11.74 36.89 41.71
N ASP A 470 -11.39 37.70 42.72
CA ASP A 470 -11.03 39.10 42.50
C ASP A 470 -9.56 39.21 42.10
N TYR A 471 -9.29 39.96 41.02
CA TYR A 471 -7.99 40.03 40.37
C TYR A 471 -7.19 41.30 40.69
N ASP A 472 -7.74 42.28 41.39
CA ASP A 472 -7.14 43.63 41.42
C ASP A 472 -6.30 44.00 42.65
N SER A 473 -6.17 43.13 43.67
CA SER A 473 -5.26 43.42 44.79
C SER A 473 -4.75 42.23 45.62
N GLY A 474 -4.91 40.99 45.15
CA GLY A 474 -4.31 39.80 45.75
C GLY A 474 -5.01 39.31 47.02
N ASP A 475 -5.60 38.12 46.89
CA ASP A 475 -6.13 37.20 47.94
C ASP A 475 -7.63 37.23 48.31
N HIS A 476 -8.50 37.83 47.51
CA HIS A 476 -9.95 37.75 47.73
C HIS A 476 -10.63 36.80 46.71
N SER A 477 -10.92 35.57 47.12
CA SER A 477 -11.76 34.63 46.34
C SER A 477 -12.93 34.16 47.19
N ALA A 478 -14.16 34.39 46.71
CA ALA A 478 -15.38 33.88 47.33
C ALA A 478 -15.92 32.74 46.47
N HIS A 479 -15.96 31.53 47.03
CA HIS A 479 -16.35 30.31 46.30
C HIS A 479 -17.67 29.78 46.83
N PHE A 480 -18.74 30.01 46.07
CA PHE A 480 -20.09 29.53 46.42
C PHE A 480 -20.72 28.82 45.23
N ARG A 481 -21.22 27.61 45.45
CA ARG A 481 -21.95 26.85 44.44
C ARG A 481 -23.45 26.99 44.71
N PHE A 482 -24.23 27.17 43.65
CA PHE A 482 -25.68 27.27 43.72
C PHE A 482 -26.33 26.15 42.93
N GLU A 483 -27.11 25.31 43.60
CA GLU A 483 -27.92 24.31 42.91
C GLU A 483 -29.38 24.72 42.88
N THR A 484 -29.96 24.82 41.69
CA THR A 484 -31.35 25.22 41.54
C THR A 484 -32.26 24.06 41.97
N LEU A 485 -33.05 24.25 43.03
CA LEU A 485 -33.87 23.20 43.65
C LEU A 485 -35.26 23.03 43.00
N ALA A 486 -35.60 23.89 42.04
CA ALA A 486 -36.93 23.97 41.44
C ALA A 486 -36.84 24.19 39.91
N PRO A 487 -37.89 23.82 39.15
CA PRO A 487 -37.91 23.99 37.70
C PRO A 487 -37.70 25.47 37.32
N LEU A 488 -36.78 25.70 36.39
CA LEU A 488 -36.41 27.02 35.91
C LEU A 488 -37.48 27.52 34.92
N VAL A 489 -38.39 28.37 35.40
CA VAL A 489 -39.48 28.88 34.58
C VAL A 489 -39.37 30.39 34.40
N ILE A 490 -39.14 30.82 33.16
CA ILE A 490 -39.23 32.25 32.80
C ILE A 490 -40.70 32.57 32.52
N VAL A 491 -41.24 33.54 33.23
CA VAL A 491 -42.61 34.04 33.08
C VAL A 491 -42.58 35.41 32.42
N ALA A 492 -43.32 35.58 31.33
CA ALA A 492 -43.45 36.87 30.65
C ALA A 492 -44.87 37.07 30.10
N GLU A 493 -45.33 38.31 30.04
CA GLU A 493 -46.57 38.64 29.32
C GLU A 493 -46.28 38.76 27.81
N ARG A 494 -47.18 38.23 26.98
CA ARG A 494 -47.07 38.29 25.51
C ARG A 494 -46.93 39.74 25.06
N GLY A 495 -45.86 40.04 24.33
CA GLY A 495 -45.55 41.39 23.87
C GLY A 495 -44.80 42.26 24.88
N SER A 496 -44.48 41.74 26.07
CA SER A 496 -43.57 42.37 27.03
C SER A 496 -42.13 42.27 26.55
N THR A 497 -41.30 43.28 26.83
CA THR A 497 -39.85 43.18 26.69
C THR A 497 -39.21 42.53 27.92
N VAL A 498 -39.95 42.37 29.02
CA VAL A 498 -39.45 41.87 30.31
C VAL A 498 -40.08 40.52 30.66
N GLY A 499 -39.26 39.61 31.15
CA GLY A 499 -39.64 38.32 31.72
C GLY A 499 -38.83 38.04 32.99
N THR A 500 -39.39 37.27 33.92
CA THR A 500 -38.76 36.98 35.21
C THR A 500 -38.69 35.49 35.48
N LEU A 501 -37.62 35.06 36.13
CA LEU A 501 -37.43 33.73 36.67
C LEU A 501 -37.28 33.88 38.18
N GLU A 502 -38.14 33.21 38.92
CA GLU A 502 -38.07 33.15 40.39
C GLU A 502 -37.89 31.68 40.78
N THR A 503 -36.84 31.39 41.55
CA THR A 503 -36.52 30.04 42.02
C THR A 503 -35.81 30.10 43.36
N GLU A 504 -35.51 28.94 43.93
CA GLU A 504 -34.62 28.79 45.09
C GLU A 504 -33.33 28.11 44.64
N ALA A 505 -32.22 28.57 45.19
CA ALA A 505 -30.90 28.00 44.95
C ALA A 505 -30.31 27.51 46.27
N LEU A 506 -29.79 26.30 46.29
CA LEU A 506 -29.09 25.73 47.43
C LEU A 506 -27.70 26.36 47.53
N LEU A 507 -27.43 27.02 48.65
CA LEU A 507 -26.14 27.62 48.92
C LEU A 507 -25.14 26.54 49.39
N MET A 508 -24.03 26.36 48.68
CA MET A 508 -22.96 25.44 49.07
C MET A 508 -21.58 26.12 49.01
N MET A 509 -20.60 25.54 49.70
CA MET A 509 -19.20 25.97 49.67
C MET A 509 -18.34 24.81 49.21
N ASP A 510 -17.61 25.01 48.11
CA ASP A 510 -16.91 23.93 47.41
C ASP A 510 -15.41 23.87 47.76
N ARG A 511 -14.79 24.93 48.32
CA ARG A 511 -13.43 24.90 48.90
C ARG A 511 -13.24 25.85 50.10
N PRO A 512 -12.24 25.62 50.98
CA PRO A 512 -11.87 26.57 52.03
C PRO A 512 -11.38 27.89 51.41
N ALA A 513 -11.97 29.01 51.82
CA ALA A 513 -11.54 30.33 51.34
C ALA A 513 -10.24 30.75 52.07
N ASN A 514 -9.16 30.98 51.31
CA ASN A 514 -7.91 31.52 51.85
C ASN A 514 -8.06 33.05 52.01
N TYR A 515 -8.50 33.52 53.18
CA TYR A 515 -8.69 34.94 53.45
C TYR A 515 -7.74 35.51 54.51
N ARG A 516 -7.25 36.73 54.27
CA ARG A 516 -6.66 37.60 55.31
C ARG A 516 -7.65 38.62 55.91
N ASP A 517 -8.77 38.90 55.25
CA ASP A 517 -9.87 39.74 55.77
C ASP A 517 -11.08 38.87 56.14
N SER A 518 -11.41 38.83 57.44
CA SER A 518 -12.46 37.95 57.96
C SER A 518 -13.88 38.27 57.44
N ARG A 519 -14.15 39.47 56.92
CA ARG A 519 -15.53 39.92 56.61
C ARG A 519 -16.21 39.11 55.49
N PHE A 520 -15.43 38.48 54.61
CA PHE A 520 -15.93 37.79 53.41
C PHE A 520 -16.23 36.30 53.62
N ASN A 521 -15.99 35.78 54.83
CA ASN A 521 -16.34 34.42 55.21
C ASN A 521 -17.74 34.31 55.85
N TYR A 522 -18.51 35.40 55.88
CA TYR A 522 -19.78 35.47 56.60
C TYR A 522 -20.93 35.82 55.66
N LEU A 523 -21.69 34.81 55.26
CA LEU A 523 -22.96 34.96 54.56
C LEU A 523 -24.10 35.10 55.59
N SER A 524 -25.13 35.88 55.26
CA SER A 524 -26.34 35.96 56.09
C SER A 524 -27.16 34.67 56.07
N ALA A 525 -26.99 33.86 55.03
CA ALA A 525 -27.55 32.53 54.91
C ALA A 525 -26.55 31.47 55.44
N PRO A 526 -26.99 30.50 56.26
CA PRO A 526 -26.19 29.32 56.53
C PRO A 526 -25.84 28.60 55.23
N LEU A 527 -24.65 28.00 55.16
CA LEU A 527 -24.40 26.98 54.13
C LEU A 527 -25.51 25.94 54.20
N CYS A 528 -25.82 25.35 53.05
CA CYS A 528 -26.82 24.32 52.89
C CYS A 528 -28.27 24.80 53.01
N SER A 529 -28.50 26.11 53.01
CA SER A 529 -29.84 26.69 53.00
C SER A 529 -30.29 27.01 51.58
N ALA A 530 -31.59 26.87 51.33
CA ALA A 530 -32.22 27.36 50.12
C ALA A 530 -32.35 28.88 50.20
N VAL A 531 -31.75 29.60 49.25
CA VAL A 531 -31.82 31.07 49.15
C VAL A 531 -32.66 31.48 47.93
N PRO A 532 -33.51 32.51 48.04
CA PRO A 532 -34.24 33.04 46.89
C PRO A 532 -33.31 33.56 45.79
N LEU A 533 -33.56 33.13 44.56
CA LEU A 533 -32.94 33.63 43.34
C LEU A 533 -34.01 34.24 42.44
N MET A 534 -33.83 35.51 42.10
CA MET A 534 -34.66 36.21 41.13
C MET A 534 -33.80 36.67 39.95
N VAL A 535 -34.21 36.31 38.73
CA VAL A 535 -33.58 36.80 37.50
C VAL A 535 -34.59 37.57 36.66
N THR A 536 -34.23 38.77 36.25
CA THR A 536 -35.01 39.58 35.31
C THR A 536 -34.31 39.63 33.97
N TYR A 537 -35.01 39.24 32.90
CA TYR A 537 -34.56 39.30 31.52
C TYR A 537 -35.28 40.41 30.77
N GLU A 538 -34.52 41.31 30.14
CA GLU A 538 -35.05 42.38 29.28
C GLU A 538 -34.55 42.20 27.83
N LEU A 539 -35.46 41.86 26.92
CA LEU A 539 -35.16 41.67 25.50
C LEU A 539 -34.93 42.99 24.77
N ARG A 540 -34.01 42.97 23.80
CA ARG A 540 -33.63 44.12 22.98
C ARG A 540 -34.16 43.97 21.56
N GLY A 541 -34.92 44.97 21.10
CA GLY A 541 -35.45 45.00 19.74
C GLY A 541 -36.56 43.96 19.44
N THR A 542 -36.99 43.20 20.44
CA THR A 542 -38.06 42.20 20.33
C THR A 542 -38.86 42.10 21.64
N THR A 543 -39.88 41.24 21.66
CA THR A 543 -40.73 41.00 22.82
C THR A 543 -40.91 39.49 23.03
N PHE A 544 -41.27 39.08 24.24
CA PHE A 544 -41.61 37.70 24.55
C PHE A 544 -42.87 37.28 23.79
N GLN A 545 -42.74 36.19 23.03
CA GLN A 545 -43.73 35.53 22.20
C GLN A 545 -43.46 34.02 22.25
N GLU A 546 -44.42 33.18 21.90
CA GLU A 546 -44.23 31.72 21.93
C GLU A 546 -43.06 31.23 21.06
N THR A 547 -42.66 32.02 20.05
CA THR A 547 -41.56 31.70 19.14
C THR A 547 -40.24 32.40 19.50
N THR A 548 -40.13 33.04 20.67
CA THR A 548 -38.93 33.84 21.02
C THR A 548 -37.64 33.01 20.95
N PHE A 549 -37.66 31.75 21.39
CA PHE A 549 -36.51 30.84 21.36
C PHE A 549 -36.33 30.07 20.04
N SER A 550 -37.15 30.35 19.02
CA SER A 550 -36.99 29.76 17.68
C SER A 550 -35.84 30.40 16.87
N GLY A 551 -35.17 31.41 17.41
CA GLY A 551 -34.01 32.09 16.82
C GLY A 551 -33.22 32.88 17.87
N SER A 552 -32.08 33.45 17.48
CA SER A 552 -31.26 34.26 18.39
C SER A 552 -31.89 35.61 18.69
N PHE A 553 -31.86 36.04 19.95
CA PHE A 553 -32.28 37.37 20.39
C PHE A 553 -31.25 37.98 21.35
N GLU A 554 -31.28 39.30 21.48
CA GLU A 554 -30.44 40.06 22.40
C GLU A 554 -31.20 40.40 23.68
N PHE A 555 -30.53 40.37 24.83
CA PHE A 555 -31.15 40.69 26.11
C PHE A 555 -30.15 41.20 27.15
N PHE A 556 -30.69 41.73 28.25
CA PHE A 556 -29.97 41.97 29.50
C PHE A 556 -30.55 41.08 30.60
N SER A 557 -29.69 40.51 31.44
CA SER A 557 -30.12 39.74 32.61
C SER A 557 -29.60 40.38 33.90
N VAL A 558 -30.48 40.53 34.89
CA VAL A 558 -30.09 40.92 36.26
C VAL A 558 -30.55 39.82 37.20
N ALA A 559 -29.61 39.14 37.83
CA ALA A 559 -29.89 38.09 38.83
C ALA A 559 -29.62 38.62 40.23
N THR A 560 -30.43 38.26 41.21
CA THR A 560 -30.24 38.63 42.62
C THR A 560 -30.47 37.42 43.50
N PHE A 561 -29.45 37.09 44.29
CA PHE A 561 -29.54 36.15 45.40
C PHE A 561 -29.80 36.92 46.69
N ASP A 562 -30.87 36.57 47.39
CA ASP A 562 -31.20 37.12 48.71
C ASP A 562 -30.79 36.13 49.81
N LEU A 563 -29.68 36.40 50.49
CA LEU A 563 -29.15 35.53 51.54
C LEU A 563 -29.87 35.77 52.89
N THR A 564 -30.69 36.81 52.99
CA THR A 564 -31.49 37.09 54.20
C THR A 564 -32.81 36.31 54.21
N GLY A 565 -33.36 36.00 53.03
CA GLY A 565 -34.59 35.25 52.82
C GLY A 565 -34.46 33.72 52.85
N HIS A 566 -33.39 33.19 53.46
CA HIS A 566 -33.05 31.78 53.40
C HIS A 566 -34.01 30.87 54.19
N ARG A 567 -34.07 29.60 53.78
CA ARG A 567 -34.80 28.53 54.48
C ARG A 567 -33.86 27.37 54.76
N PRO A 568 -33.93 26.78 55.97
CA PRO A 568 -33.10 25.64 56.34
C PRO A 568 -33.42 24.41 55.49
#